data_AF-A0A7J6TNC6-F1
#
_entry.id   AF-A0A7J6TNC6-F1
#
_cell.length_a   1.000
_cell.length_b   1.000
_cell.length_c   1.000
_cell.angle_alpha   90.00
_cell.angle_beta   90.00
_cell.angle_gamma   90.00
#
_symmetry.space_group_name_H-M   'P 1'
#
loop_
_entity.id
_entity.type
_entity.pdbx_description
1 polymer ?
#
loop_
_entity_poly.entity_id
_entity_poly.type
_entity_poly.pdbx_seq_one_letter_code
_entity_poly.pdbx_strand_id
1 'polypeptide(L)'
;MEDLLGETGEPMVHPKYRKSCAEVYLELNELCNFVWLNSEGARKLVKKFDKFHGSSHCQDFIADCDALCEMSRIVEAEVRPMITSVQRSYASSFCGGDETAAAEELSQALSEMLVWDRGTVWHDLIKLERQRCRLGIAPAVGGQRRTSLQRSSSLSPEDAKRNSLVSPLYASVELKIPER
;
A
#
# COMPACT_ATOMS: atom_id res chain seq x y z
N MET A 1 -15.88 -36.49 -4.17
CA MET A 1 -16.31 -36.43 -2.77
C MET A 1 -15.72 -37.64 -2.06
N GLU A 2 -14.39 -37.76 -2.07
CA GLU A 2 -13.70 -39.02 -1.70
C GLU A 2 -12.31 -38.82 -1.07
N ASP A 3 -11.97 -37.58 -0.66
CA ASP A 3 -10.68 -37.24 -0.04
C ASP A 3 -10.81 -36.83 1.45
N LEU A 4 -11.87 -37.29 2.14
CA LEU A 4 -12.29 -36.72 3.43
C LEU A 4 -11.90 -37.53 4.69
N LEU A 5 -11.00 -38.51 4.61
CA LEU A 5 -10.59 -39.29 5.80
C LEU A 5 -9.07 -39.46 5.88
N GLY A 6 -8.45 -38.74 6.82
CA GLY A 6 -7.09 -39.00 7.31
C GLY A 6 -7.14 -39.97 8.50
N GLU A 7 -6.15 -40.86 8.59
CA GLU A 7 -6.12 -41.99 9.53
C GLU A 7 -5.97 -41.61 11.02
N THR A 8 -5.86 -40.33 11.39
CA THR A 8 -5.56 -39.89 12.77
C THR A 8 -6.68 -39.14 13.49
N GLY A 9 -7.85 -38.94 12.88
CA GLY A 9 -8.96 -38.23 13.54
C GLY A 9 -8.70 -36.73 13.77
N GLU A 10 -7.57 -36.20 13.32
CA GLU A 10 -7.33 -34.76 13.23
C GLU A 10 -7.86 -34.21 11.90
N PRO A 11 -8.50 -33.03 11.88
CA PRO A 11 -8.96 -32.42 10.65
C PRO A 11 -7.77 -32.18 9.71
N MET A 12 -7.77 -32.86 8.56
CA MET A 12 -6.76 -32.72 7.51
C MET A 12 -6.86 -31.32 6.89
N VAL A 13 -6.09 -30.37 7.40
CA VAL A 13 -5.98 -29.05 6.81
C VAL A 13 -5.03 -29.12 5.61
N HIS A 14 -5.58 -29.08 4.41
CA HIS A 14 -4.78 -29.22 3.19
C HIS A 14 -3.74 -28.08 3.10
N PRO A 15 -2.47 -28.35 2.74
CA PRO A 15 -1.43 -27.33 2.54
C PRO A 15 -1.81 -26.15 1.64
N LYS A 16 -2.76 -26.34 0.71
CA LYS A 16 -3.31 -25.28 -0.15
C LYS A 16 -4.07 -24.21 0.65
N TYR A 17 -4.70 -24.60 1.76
CA TYR A 17 -5.41 -23.69 2.64
C TYR A 17 -4.45 -22.73 3.34
N ARG A 18 -3.27 -23.20 3.78
CA ARG A 18 -2.25 -22.37 4.42
C ARG A 18 -1.79 -21.24 3.51
N LYS A 19 -1.49 -21.58 2.25
CA LYS A 19 -1.09 -20.61 1.22
C LYS A 19 -2.22 -19.62 0.91
N SER A 20 -3.45 -20.11 0.74
CA SER A 20 -4.60 -19.27 0.45
C SER A 20 -4.90 -18.27 1.58
N CYS A 21 -4.78 -18.68 2.85
CA CYS A 21 -4.91 -17.76 3.98
C CYS A 21 -3.83 -16.67 3.96
N ALA A 22 -2.58 -17.02 3.63
CA ALA A 22 -1.51 -16.05 3.52
C ALA A 22 -1.72 -15.06 2.35
N GLU A 23 -2.23 -15.53 1.21
CA GLU A 23 -2.58 -14.70 0.05
C GLU A 23 -3.71 -13.70 0.40
N VAL A 24 -4.80 -14.17 1.02
CA VAL A 24 -5.89 -13.29 1.46
C VAL A 24 -5.42 -12.30 2.52
N TYR A 25 -4.60 -12.75 3.47
CA TYR A 25 -4.02 -11.86 4.49
C TYR A 25 -3.16 -10.76 3.85
N LEU A 26 -2.37 -11.10 2.84
CA LEU A 26 -1.60 -10.15 2.06
C LEU A 26 -2.50 -9.13 1.36
N GLU A 27 -3.48 -9.58 0.57
CA GLU A 27 -4.38 -8.70 -0.20
C GLU A 27 -5.12 -7.70 0.71
N LEU A 28 -5.58 -8.15 1.88
CA LEU A 28 -6.24 -7.28 2.86
C LEU A 28 -5.29 -6.20 3.43
N ASN A 29 -4.03 -6.56 3.69
CA ASN A 29 -3.03 -5.61 4.17
C ASN A 29 -2.59 -4.64 3.06
N GLU A 30 -2.49 -5.12 1.82
CA GLU A 30 -2.24 -4.27 0.65
C GLU A 30 -3.37 -3.25 0.46
N LEU A 31 -4.62 -3.66 0.65
CA LEU A 31 -5.77 -2.76 0.60
C LEU A 31 -5.70 -1.69 1.71
N CYS A 32 -5.34 -2.07 2.94
CA CYS A 32 -5.11 -1.11 4.02
C CYS A 32 -4.01 -0.09 3.65
N ASN A 33 -2.89 -0.59 3.13
CA ASN A 33 -1.77 0.24 2.74
C ASN A 33 -2.11 1.17 1.56
N PHE A 34 -2.90 0.69 0.59
CA PHE A 34 -3.39 1.49 -0.53
C PHE A 34 -4.20 2.69 -0.04
N VAL A 35 -5.17 2.48 0.85
CA VAL A 35 -6.01 3.57 1.38
C VAL A 35 -5.17 4.57 2.17
N TRP A 36 -4.24 4.08 3.00
CA TRP A 36 -3.35 4.92 3.79
C TRP A 36 -2.44 5.79 2.91
N LEU A 37 -1.78 5.18 1.92
CA LEU A 37 -0.88 5.89 0.99
C LEU A 37 -1.61 6.95 0.18
N ASN A 38 -2.82 6.66 -0.30
CA ASN A 38 -3.61 7.63 -1.05
C ASN A 38 -4.07 8.81 -0.18
N SER A 39 -4.51 8.53 1.06
CA SER A 39 -4.90 9.57 2.01
C SER A 39 -3.72 10.48 2.36
N GLU A 40 -2.55 9.91 2.61
CA GLU A 40 -1.34 10.69 2.89
C GLU A 40 -0.80 11.42 1.65
N GLY A 41 -0.95 10.83 0.46
CA GLY A 41 -0.63 11.45 -0.82
C GLY A 41 -1.48 12.71 -1.07
N ALA A 42 -2.79 12.61 -0.88
CA ALA A 42 -3.71 13.74 -0.98
C ALA A 42 -3.36 14.84 0.03
N ARG A 43 -3.10 14.47 1.29
CA ARG A 43 -2.65 15.42 2.33
C ARG A 43 -1.38 16.17 1.91
N LYS A 44 -0.38 15.45 1.40
CA LYS A 44 0.88 16.06 0.94
C LYS A 44 0.68 16.97 -0.27
N LEU A 45 -0.22 16.61 -1.18
CA LEU A 45 -0.56 17.43 -2.34
C LEU A 45 -1.18 18.76 -1.90
N VAL A 46 -2.18 18.74 -1.02
CA VAL A 46 -2.85 19.96 -0.56
C VAL A 46 -1.92 20.81 0.31
N LYS A 47 -1.11 20.19 1.19
CA LYS A 47 -0.07 20.92 1.93
C LYS A 47 0.93 21.62 1.02
N LYS A 48 1.28 21.00 -0.13
CA LYS A 48 2.15 21.62 -1.12
C LYS A 48 1.45 22.82 -1.78
N PHE A 49 0.18 22.67 -2.13
CA PHE A 49 -0.64 23.77 -2.65
C PHE A 49 -0.69 24.96 -1.68
N ASP A 50 -1.03 24.68 -0.41
CA ASP A 50 -1.11 25.64 0.67
C ASP A 50 0.21 26.41 0.86
N LYS A 51 1.34 25.68 0.81
CA LYS A 51 2.67 26.29 0.91
C LYS A 51 2.96 27.30 -0.22
N PHE A 52 2.52 27.03 -1.45
CA PHE A 52 2.79 27.91 -2.59
C PHE A 52 1.87 29.13 -2.63
N HIS A 53 0.66 29.02 -2.09
CA HIS A 53 -0.37 30.06 -2.20
C HIS A 53 -0.59 30.80 -0.87
N GLY A 54 0.07 30.40 0.21
CA GLY A 54 -0.12 31.00 1.53
C GLY A 54 -1.51 30.73 2.11
N SER A 55 -2.13 29.60 1.74
CA SER A 55 -3.46 29.19 2.17
C SER A 55 -3.41 28.06 3.21
N SER A 56 -4.59 27.66 3.70
CA SER A 56 -4.77 26.63 4.73
C SER A 56 -6.03 25.81 4.44
N HIS A 57 -6.01 24.98 3.40
CA HIS A 57 -7.16 24.17 2.97
C HIS A 57 -7.02 22.68 3.25
N CYS A 58 -5.85 22.23 3.72
CA CYS A 58 -5.58 20.80 3.89
C CYS A 58 -6.57 20.06 4.80
N GLN A 59 -7.04 20.67 5.90
CA GLN A 59 -7.98 19.99 6.79
C GLN A 59 -9.37 19.90 6.16
N ASP A 60 -9.89 21.02 5.68
CA ASP A 60 -11.22 21.11 5.05
C ASP A 60 -11.32 20.17 3.85
N PHE A 61 -10.32 20.18 2.96
CA PHE A 61 -10.30 19.30 1.79
C PHE A 61 -10.37 17.81 2.17
N ILE A 62 -9.63 17.39 3.20
CA ILE A 62 -9.60 15.98 3.59
C ILE A 62 -10.92 15.58 4.24
N ALA A 63 -11.54 16.48 5.02
CA ALA A 63 -12.84 16.24 5.63
C ALA A 63 -13.97 16.18 4.58
N ASP A 64 -13.89 17.01 3.55
CA ASP A 64 -14.89 17.12 2.49
C ASP A 64 -14.68 16.09 1.35
N CYS A 65 -13.57 15.36 1.35
CA CYS A 65 -13.29 14.36 0.31
C CYS A 65 -14.01 13.04 0.61
N ASP A 66 -15.28 12.96 0.18
CA ASP A 66 -16.15 11.78 0.36
C ASP A 66 -15.47 10.45 0.05
N ALA A 67 -14.72 10.38 -1.06
CA ALA A 67 -14.04 9.16 -1.47
C ALA A 67 -12.97 8.70 -0.45
N LEU A 68 -12.15 9.62 0.07
CA LEU A 68 -11.10 9.29 1.05
C LEU A 68 -11.71 8.92 2.40
N CYS A 69 -12.76 9.63 2.81
CA CYS A 69 -13.51 9.35 4.03
C CYS A 69 -14.18 7.96 3.96
N GLU A 70 -14.84 7.64 2.84
CA GLU A 70 -15.51 6.36 2.65
C GLU A 70 -14.52 5.19 2.61
N MET A 71 -13.42 5.32 1.86
CA MET A 71 -12.37 4.29 1.83
C MET A 71 -11.77 4.03 3.21
N SER A 72 -11.51 5.09 3.98
CA SER A 72 -11.00 4.95 5.36
C SER A 72 -12.02 4.27 6.26
N ARG A 73 -13.31 4.59 6.12
CA ARG A 73 -14.39 3.96 6.87
C ARG A 73 -14.52 2.47 6.56
N ILE A 74 -14.47 2.08 5.28
CA ILE A 74 -14.52 0.68 4.84
C ILE A 74 -13.35 -0.11 5.43
N VAL A 75 -12.14 0.46 5.43
CA VAL A 75 -10.95 -0.20 6.02
C VAL A 75 -11.17 -0.50 7.50
N GLU A 76 -11.64 0.49 8.27
CA GLU A 76 -11.86 0.33 9.70
C GLU A 76 -13.05 -0.58 10.03
N ALA A 77 -14.15 -0.48 9.29
CA ALA A 77 -15.39 -1.20 9.57
C ALA A 77 -15.43 -2.63 9.02
N GLU A 78 -14.73 -2.92 7.93
CA GLU A 78 -14.83 -4.21 7.22
C GLU A 78 -13.48 -4.91 7.09
N VAL A 79 -12.46 -4.20 6.58
CA VAL A 79 -11.16 -4.83 6.24
C VAL A 79 -10.40 -5.28 7.48
N ARG A 80 -10.31 -4.44 8.51
CA ARG A 80 -9.64 -4.80 9.77
C ARG A 80 -10.28 -6.00 10.46
N PRO A 81 -11.62 -6.07 10.63
CA PRO A 81 -12.28 -7.28 11.12
C PRO A 81 -11.99 -8.53 10.28
N MET A 82 -11.95 -8.41 8.95
CA MET A 82 -11.60 -9.52 8.07
C MET A 82 -10.16 -10.01 8.31
N ILE A 83 -9.20 -9.10 8.50
CA ILE A 83 -7.81 -9.46 8.84
C ILE A 83 -7.77 -10.27 10.14
N THR A 84 -8.45 -9.80 11.19
CA THR A 84 -8.54 -10.53 12.46
C THR A 84 -9.24 -11.88 12.30
N SER A 85 -10.28 -11.96 11.48
CA SER A 85 -10.96 -13.23 11.19
C SER A 85 -10.01 -14.23 10.52
N VAL A 86 -9.24 -13.79 9.52
CA VAL A 86 -8.25 -14.65 8.83
C VAL A 86 -7.18 -15.13 9.80
N GLN A 87 -6.66 -14.26 10.67
CA GLN A 87 -5.69 -14.62 11.71
C GLN A 87 -6.23 -15.69 12.66
N ARG A 88 -7.48 -15.54 13.13
CA ARG A 88 -8.12 -16.54 14.01
C ARG A 88 -8.34 -17.87 13.30
N SER A 89 -8.83 -17.83 12.06
CA SER A 89 -9.02 -19.05 11.24
C SER A 89 -7.69 -19.76 10.99
N TYR A 90 -6.61 -19.00 10.76
CA TYR A 90 -5.26 -19.53 10.59
C TYR A 90 -4.75 -20.17 11.89
N ALA A 91 -4.89 -19.47 13.02
CA ALA A 91 -4.47 -19.95 14.34
C ALA A 91 -5.16 -21.26 14.71
N SER A 92 -6.49 -21.34 14.52
CA SER A 92 -7.27 -22.54 14.79
C SER A 92 -6.89 -23.73 13.90
N SER A 93 -6.39 -23.48 12.69
CA SER A 93 -6.12 -24.55 11.71
C SER A 93 -4.67 -25.03 11.73
N PHE A 94 -3.71 -24.14 12.03
CA PHE A 94 -2.28 -24.42 11.87
C PHE A 94 -1.44 -24.21 13.14
N CYS A 95 -1.92 -23.42 14.10
CA CYS A 95 -1.17 -23.04 15.30
C CYS A 95 -1.79 -23.60 16.59
N GLY A 96 -2.69 -24.57 16.50
CA GLY A 96 -3.35 -25.15 17.68
C GLY A 96 -4.17 -24.13 18.50
N GLY A 97 -4.60 -23.03 17.86
CA GLY A 97 -5.31 -21.92 18.52
C GLY A 97 -4.43 -20.78 19.02
N ASP A 98 -3.11 -20.84 18.85
CA ASP A 98 -2.21 -19.73 19.21
C ASP A 98 -2.28 -18.59 18.18
N GLU A 99 -3.00 -17.52 18.53
CA GLU A 99 -3.14 -16.31 17.71
C GLU A 99 -1.81 -15.56 17.54
N THR A 100 -0.89 -15.65 18.52
CA THR A 100 0.38 -14.93 18.46
C THR A 100 1.33 -15.56 17.46
N ALA A 101 1.47 -16.89 17.50
CA ALA A 101 2.25 -17.64 16.52
C ALA A 101 1.68 -17.47 15.10
N ALA A 102 0.36 -17.46 14.95
CA ALA A 102 -0.30 -17.20 13.67
C ALA A 102 0.02 -15.80 13.11
N ALA A 103 -0.04 -14.78 13.96
CA ALA A 103 0.27 -13.41 13.57
C ALA A 103 1.73 -13.23 13.15
N GLU A 104 2.68 -13.86 13.86
CA GLU A 104 4.09 -13.84 13.51
C GLU A 104 4.34 -14.51 12.15
N GLU A 105 3.77 -15.70 11.92
CA GLU A 105 3.97 -16.41 10.66
C GLU A 105 3.37 -15.66 9.45
N LEU A 106 2.15 -15.13 9.60
CA LEU A 106 1.50 -14.33 8.55
C LEU A 106 2.25 -13.02 8.29
N SER A 107 2.81 -12.39 9.33
CA SER A 107 3.59 -11.15 9.19
C SER A 107 4.94 -11.38 8.53
N GLN A 108 5.56 -12.54 8.78
CA GLN A 108 6.77 -12.96 8.09
C GLN A 108 6.49 -13.18 6.59
N ALA A 109 5.42 -13.89 6.25
CA ALA A 109 5.00 -14.10 4.86
C ALA A 109 4.70 -12.77 4.13
N LEU A 110 4.08 -11.81 4.83
CA LEU A 110 3.81 -10.46 4.32
C LEU A 110 5.11 -9.68 4.07
N SER A 111 6.06 -9.72 5.01
CA SER A 111 7.34 -9.02 4.89
C SER A 111 8.16 -9.54 3.72
N GLU A 112 8.20 -10.85 3.54
CA GLU A 112 8.87 -11.49 2.42
C GLU A 112 8.28 -11.05 1.08
N MET A 113 6.95 -10.94 0.97
CA MET A 113 6.29 -10.51 -0.26
C MET A 113 6.49 -9.02 -0.56
N LEU A 114 6.32 -8.15 0.44
CA LEU A 114 6.43 -6.69 0.28
C LEU A 114 7.86 -6.23 -0.03
N VAL A 115 8.88 -7.00 0.36
CA VAL A 115 10.28 -6.73 -0.02
C VAL A 115 10.46 -6.69 -1.55
N TRP A 116 9.64 -7.44 -2.29
CA TRP A 116 9.67 -7.49 -3.76
C TRP A 116 8.91 -6.36 -4.43
N ASP A 117 7.88 -5.80 -3.80
CA ASP A 117 6.93 -4.90 -4.45
C ASP A 117 7.12 -3.40 -4.13
N ARG A 118 8.37 -2.99 -3.87
CA ARG A 118 8.72 -1.58 -3.53
C ARG A 118 8.62 -0.61 -4.72
N GLY A 119 7.63 -0.75 -5.59
CA GLY A 119 7.15 0.29 -6.49
C GLY A 119 6.22 1.27 -5.77
N THR A 120 6.06 2.49 -6.28
CA THR A 120 4.94 3.35 -5.88
C THR A 120 4.06 3.54 -7.11
N VAL A 121 2.73 3.57 -6.92
CA VAL A 121 1.79 3.81 -8.02
C VAL A 121 2.17 5.06 -8.81
N TRP A 122 2.61 6.13 -8.15
CA TRP A 122 3.09 7.34 -8.84
C TRP A 122 4.32 7.09 -9.71
N HIS A 123 5.29 6.32 -9.23
CA HIS A 123 6.46 5.96 -10.03
C HIS A 123 6.05 5.15 -11.27
N ASP A 124 5.09 4.25 -11.14
CA ASP A 124 4.58 3.46 -12.26
C ASP A 124 3.71 4.29 -13.22
N LEU A 125 2.90 5.22 -12.71
CA LEU A 125 2.17 6.21 -13.51
C LEU A 125 3.14 7.12 -14.30
N ILE A 126 4.24 7.57 -13.68
CA ILE A 126 5.28 8.36 -14.37
C ILE A 126 6.01 7.54 -15.42
N LYS A 127 6.30 6.25 -15.15
CA LYS A 127 6.90 5.35 -16.14
C LYS A 127 5.97 5.17 -17.34
N LEU A 128 4.69 4.91 -17.10
CA LEU A 128 3.66 4.76 -18.14
C LEU A 128 3.56 6.04 -18.98
N GLU A 129 3.51 7.21 -18.33
CA GLU A 129 3.45 8.50 -19.02
C GLU A 129 4.71 8.76 -19.86
N ARG A 130 5.90 8.43 -19.35
CA ARG A 130 7.15 8.53 -20.10
C ARG A 130 7.19 7.58 -21.29
N GLN A 131 6.69 6.35 -21.15
CA GLN A 131 6.59 5.37 -22.23
C GLN A 131 5.61 5.84 -23.30
N ARG A 132 4.44 6.36 -22.89
CA ARG A 132 3.44 6.96 -23.79
C ARG A 132 4.03 8.10 -24.60
N CYS A 133 4.79 8.99 -23.95
CA CYS A 133 5.52 10.07 -24.62
C CYS A 133 6.56 9.56 -25.63
N ARG A 134 7.28 8.47 -25.33
CA ARG A 134 8.26 7.86 -26.26
C ARG A 134 7.60 7.26 -27.50
N LEU A 135 6.41 6.68 -27.34
CA LEU A 135 5.66 6.03 -28.42
C LEU A 135 4.82 7.01 -29.26
N GLY A 136 4.84 8.31 -28.93
CA GLY A 136 4.08 9.33 -29.66
C GLY A 136 2.55 9.21 -29.51
N ILE A 137 2.07 8.46 -28.51
CA ILE A 137 0.64 8.28 -28.25
C ILE A 137 0.14 9.56 -27.56
N ALA A 138 -0.81 10.26 -28.18
CA ALA A 138 -1.40 11.48 -27.63
C ALA A 138 -1.99 11.23 -26.22
N PRO A 139 -1.90 12.19 -25.28
CA PRO A 139 -2.46 12.05 -23.94
C PRO A 139 -3.97 11.83 -24.01
N ALA A 140 -4.49 10.94 -23.15
CA ALA A 140 -5.93 10.77 -23.00
C ALA A 140 -6.44 11.96 -22.19
N VAL A 141 -7.26 12.80 -22.83
CA VAL A 141 -7.98 13.94 -22.26
C VAL A 141 -7.15 15.21 -22.02
N GLY A 142 -7.35 16.18 -22.93
CA GLY A 142 -7.81 17.52 -22.53
C GLY A 142 -6.82 18.42 -21.79
N GLY A 143 -5.65 18.67 -22.37
CA GLY A 143 -4.78 19.75 -21.91
C GLY A 143 -3.83 20.17 -23.03
N GLN A 144 -4.21 21.19 -23.79
CA GLN A 144 -3.36 21.82 -24.79
C GLN A 144 -2.01 22.17 -24.13
N ARG A 145 -0.93 21.45 -24.47
CA ARG A 145 0.42 21.87 -24.07
C ARG A 145 0.71 23.20 -24.74
N ARG A 146 0.69 24.30 -23.99
CA ARG A 146 1.45 25.50 -24.37
C ARG A 146 2.91 25.14 -24.20
N THR A 147 3.56 24.81 -25.31
CA THR A 147 5.01 24.64 -25.38
C THR A 147 5.67 26.01 -25.23
N SER A 148 6.23 26.31 -24.07
CA SER A 148 7.24 27.36 -23.96
C SER A 148 8.17 27.08 -22.79
N LEU A 149 9.13 26.19 -23.00
CA LEU A 149 10.41 26.21 -22.30
C LEU A 149 11.34 25.22 -23.03
N GLN A 150 12.04 25.75 -24.03
CA GLN A 150 13.31 25.18 -24.44
C GLN A 150 14.22 25.23 -23.21
N ARG A 151 14.42 24.09 -22.53
CA ARG A 151 15.45 23.97 -21.50
C ARG A 151 16.77 23.75 -22.23
N SER A 152 17.58 24.81 -22.31
CA SER A 152 18.97 24.70 -22.72
C SER A 152 19.69 23.66 -21.85
N SER A 153 20.42 22.81 -22.55
CA SER A 153 21.23 21.73 -22.04
C SER A 153 22.48 22.28 -21.35
N SER A 154 22.47 22.32 -20.02
CA SER A 154 23.67 22.23 -19.18
C SER A 154 23.28 21.93 -17.73
N LEU A 155 23.33 20.66 -17.33
CA LEU A 155 23.28 20.26 -15.91
C LEU A 155 24.71 20.21 -15.39
N SER A 156 24.99 20.98 -14.34
CA SER A 156 26.28 21.02 -13.65
C SER A 156 26.42 19.77 -12.75
N PRO A 157 27.64 19.21 -12.58
CA PRO A 157 27.89 18.00 -11.79
C PRO A 157 27.44 18.05 -10.32
N GLU A 158 27.21 19.25 -9.77
CA GLU A 158 26.84 19.45 -8.36
C GLU A 158 25.37 19.09 -8.05
N ASP A 159 24.47 19.14 -9.03
CA ASP A 159 23.05 18.81 -8.82
C ASP A 159 22.79 17.30 -8.63
N ALA A 160 23.73 16.45 -9.07
CA ALA A 160 23.62 15.00 -8.95
C ALA A 160 23.77 14.49 -7.50
N LYS A 161 24.48 15.23 -6.63
CA LYS A 161 24.72 14.83 -5.24
C LYS A 161 23.51 15.05 -4.34
N ARG A 162 22.60 15.98 -4.68
CA ARG A 162 21.40 16.28 -3.88
C ARG A 162 20.36 15.15 -3.90
N ASN A 163 20.40 14.27 -4.90
CA ASN A 163 19.52 13.10 -5.00
C ASN A 163 20.02 11.86 -4.23
N SER A 164 21.16 11.94 -3.53
CA SER A 164 21.73 10.82 -2.76
C SER A 164 21.18 10.68 -1.33
N LEU A 165 20.35 11.60 -0.86
CA LEU A 165 19.76 11.50 0.47
C LEU A 165 18.47 10.68 0.40
N VAL A 166 18.65 9.37 0.37
CA VAL A 166 17.63 8.36 0.66
C VAL A 166 17.05 8.70 2.05
N SER A 167 15.79 9.13 2.09
CA SER A 167 15.11 9.43 3.35
C SER A 167 14.99 8.17 4.21
N PRO A 168 15.24 8.26 5.54
CA PRO A 168 15.20 7.16 6.49
C PRO A 168 13.76 6.76 6.89
N LEU A 169 12.81 6.82 5.96
CA LEU A 169 11.36 6.74 6.27
C LEU A 169 10.85 5.33 6.63
N TYR A 170 11.71 4.32 6.67
CA TYR A 170 11.36 2.95 7.09
C TYR A 170 12.17 2.42 8.27
N ALA A 171 13.11 3.19 8.83
CA ALA A 171 13.83 2.78 10.04
C ALA A 171 13.05 3.04 11.34
N SER A 172 11.83 3.59 11.26
CA SER A 172 11.05 3.98 12.43
C SER A 172 9.58 3.57 12.38
N VAL A 173 9.23 2.55 11.60
CA VAL A 173 7.96 1.84 11.81
C VAL A 173 8.14 0.89 12.99
N GLU A 174 8.40 1.44 14.18
CA GLU A 174 7.95 0.81 15.41
C GLU A 174 6.44 0.89 15.37
N LEU A 175 5.79 -0.22 15.04
CA LEU A 175 4.38 -0.42 15.31
C LEU A 175 4.19 -0.28 16.83
N LYS A 176 3.84 0.92 17.27
CA LYS A 176 3.36 1.15 18.63
C LYS A 176 1.98 0.50 18.73
N ILE A 177 1.97 -0.79 19.04
CA ILE A 177 0.78 -1.52 19.48
C ILE A 177 0.31 -0.80 20.75
N PRO A 178 -0.87 -0.16 20.79
CA PRO A 178 -1.38 0.38 22.04
C PRO A 178 -1.76 -0.79 22.94
N GLU A 179 -1.04 -0.95 24.06
CA GLU A 179 -1.49 -1.76 25.18
C GLU A 179 -2.64 -1.05 25.90
N ARG A 180 -3.72 -1.83 26.10
CA ARG A 180 -4.95 -1.60 26.88
C ARG A 180 -6.09 -0.84 26.22
#